data_AF-A0A059CV28-F1
#
_entry.id   AF-A0A059CV28-F1
#
_cell.length_a   1.000
_cell.length_b   1.000
_cell.length_c   1.000
_cell.angle_alpha   90.00
_cell.angle_beta   90.00
_cell.angle_gamma   90.00
#
_symmetry.space_group_name_H-M   'P 1'
#
loop_
_entity.id
_entity.type
_entity.pdbx_description
1 polymer ?
#
loop_
_entity_poly.entity_id
_entity_poly.type
_entity_poly.pdbx_seq_one_letter_code
_entity_poly.pdbx_strand_id
1 'polypeptide(L)'
;MMLFLHIKNHGVDPELMEKVKRFVNTHYEENLKASFYVSEIAKCLEHANSTTPDLDWEWPFFIWHCPKSNIEDFLNLSNNFVEKLSKLICENLGLDKDHIKRAFLGRNGPSVGMKVAKYPECPYTERLCICVNTGDQLKVVSSVQYKSILHRAMAEKNGSWLSVAMLYNPADDAIISPATKLLYPEKYAFRDYFHATAKFQGKELRLESMRKLMGNGCSEAT
;
A
#
# COMPACT_ATOMS: atom_id res chain seq x y z
N MET A 1 13.40 -8.92 10.41
CA MET A 1 13.54 -9.32 8.99
C MET A 1 13.18 -8.15 8.08
N MET A 2 13.85 -8.02 6.94
CA MET A 2 13.49 -7.07 5.86
C MET A 2 12.60 -7.80 4.87
N LEU A 3 11.46 -7.22 4.45
CA LEU A 3 10.55 -7.88 3.52
C LEU A 3 10.35 -7.06 2.24
N PHE A 4 11.13 -7.44 1.23
CA PHE A 4 10.74 -7.39 -0.18
C PHE A 4 10.99 -8.80 -0.71
N LEU A 5 9.93 -9.50 -1.14
CA LEU A 5 10.01 -10.88 -1.61
C LEU A 5 9.33 -11.01 -2.97
N HIS A 6 10.03 -11.61 -3.94
CA HIS A 6 9.43 -12.03 -5.20
C HIS A 6 8.88 -13.45 -5.03
N ILE A 7 7.55 -13.59 -5.08
CA ILE A 7 6.89 -14.89 -5.01
C ILE A 7 6.73 -15.40 -6.44
N LYS A 8 7.32 -16.57 -6.71
CA LYS A 8 7.07 -17.37 -7.93
C LYS A 8 6.05 -18.46 -7.60
N ASN A 9 5.38 -19.00 -8.62
CA ASN A 9 4.38 -20.06 -8.47
C ASN A 9 3.27 -19.71 -7.45
N HIS A 10 2.87 -18.44 -7.43
CA HIS A 10 1.92 -17.86 -6.47
C HIS A 10 0.46 -18.36 -6.63
N GLY A 11 0.18 -19.19 -7.63
CA GLY A 11 -1.16 -19.78 -7.86
C GLY A 11 -2.20 -18.80 -8.41
N VAL A 12 -1.78 -17.64 -8.92
CA VAL A 12 -2.64 -16.76 -9.72
C VAL A 12 -2.48 -17.15 -11.18
N ASP A 13 -3.59 -17.31 -11.88
CA ASP A 13 -3.64 -17.64 -13.30
C ASP A 13 -2.85 -16.62 -14.17
N PRO A 14 -1.90 -17.07 -15.01
CA PRO A 14 -1.22 -16.21 -15.97
C PRO A 14 -2.14 -15.49 -16.96
N GLU A 15 -3.23 -16.13 -17.41
CA GLU A 15 -4.17 -15.51 -18.35
C GLU A 15 -4.90 -14.33 -17.70
N LEU A 16 -5.33 -14.50 -16.44
CA LEU A 16 -5.84 -13.42 -15.60
C LEU A 16 -4.85 -12.26 -15.44
N MET A 17 -3.57 -12.52 -15.16
CA MET A 17 -2.56 -11.45 -15.05
C MET A 17 -2.38 -10.67 -16.36
N GLU A 18 -2.40 -11.35 -17.51
CA GLU A 18 -2.35 -10.67 -18.82
C GLU A 18 -3.66 -9.92 -19.15
N LYS A 19 -4.83 -10.41 -18.73
CA LYS A 19 -6.11 -9.66 -18.83
C LYS A 19 -6.06 -8.36 -18.02
N VAL A 20 -5.57 -8.42 -16.77
CA VAL A 20 -5.36 -7.24 -15.90
C VAL A 20 -4.42 -6.24 -16.57
N LYS A 21 -3.24 -6.70 -17.01
CA LYS A 21 -2.24 -5.87 -17.69
C LYS A 21 -2.78 -5.25 -18.98
N ARG A 22 -3.55 -5.98 -19.78
CA ARG A 22 -4.16 -5.48 -21.02
C ARG A 22 -5.18 -4.38 -20.71
N PHE A 23 -6.16 -4.64 -19.86
CA PHE A 23 -7.18 -3.67 -19.46
C PHE A 23 -6.58 -2.35 -18.99
N VAL A 24 -5.62 -2.41 -18.06
CA VAL A 24 -4.98 -1.20 -17.52
C VAL A 24 -4.23 -0.42 -18.60
N ASN A 25 -3.52 -1.11 -19.49
CA ASN A 25 -2.81 -0.44 -20.57
C ASN A 25 -3.78 0.22 -21.56
N THR A 26 -4.80 -0.50 -22.02
CA THR A 26 -5.86 0.01 -22.89
C THR A 26 -6.54 1.24 -22.27
N HIS A 27 -6.99 1.12 -21.02
CA HIS A 27 -7.64 2.23 -20.31
C HIS A 27 -6.73 3.46 -20.21
N TYR A 28 -5.43 3.28 -19.93
CA TYR A 28 -4.47 4.38 -19.91
C TYR A 28 -4.30 5.04 -21.28
N GLU A 29 -4.04 4.27 -22.35
CA GLU A 29 -3.80 4.84 -23.69
C GLU A 29 -5.04 5.60 -24.20
N GLU A 30 -6.23 5.05 -23.99
CA GLU A 30 -7.49 5.60 -24.50
C GLU A 30 -8.04 6.78 -23.68
N ASN A 31 -7.86 6.78 -22.35
CA ASN A 31 -8.58 7.71 -21.45
C ASN A 31 -7.66 8.66 -20.65
N LEU A 32 -6.40 8.26 -20.38
CA LEU A 32 -5.57 8.90 -19.35
C LEU A 32 -4.29 9.56 -19.90
N LYS A 33 -3.71 9.01 -20.96
CA LYS A 33 -2.43 9.47 -21.52
C LYS A 33 -2.51 10.92 -22.00
N ALA A 34 -3.54 11.26 -22.77
CA ALA A 34 -3.72 12.61 -23.31
C ALA A 34 -3.91 13.66 -22.19
N SER A 35 -4.69 13.34 -21.15
CA SER A 35 -4.92 14.23 -20.01
C SER A 35 -3.69 14.38 -19.10
N PHE A 36 -2.85 13.35 -18.98
CA PHE A 36 -1.61 13.41 -18.21
C PHE A 36 -0.64 14.47 -18.75
N TYR A 37 -0.36 14.50 -20.06
CA TYR A 37 0.60 15.45 -20.63
C TYR A 37 0.13 16.91 -20.66
N VAL A 38 -1.18 17.17 -20.50
CA VAL A 38 -1.71 18.53 -20.32
C VAL A 38 -1.95 18.92 -18.86
N SER A 39 -1.62 18.02 -17.92
CA SER A 39 -1.79 18.26 -16.47
C SER A 39 -0.82 19.30 -15.92
N GLU A 40 -1.11 19.81 -14.73
CA GLU A 40 -0.21 20.69 -13.99
C GLU A 40 1.12 19.99 -13.65
N ILE A 41 1.10 18.68 -13.37
CA ILE A 41 2.31 17.89 -13.08
C ILE A 41 3.28 17.93 -14.27
N ALA A 42 2.77 17.73 -15.50
CA ALA A 42 3.55 17.83 -16.73
C ALA A 42 4.11 19.24 -16.94
N LYS A 43 3.23 20.24 -16.91
CA LYS A 43 3.59 21.66 -17.13
C LYS A 43 4.59 22.19 -16.11
N CYS A 44 4.45 21.81 -14.83
CA CYS A 44 5.38 22.21 -13.77
C CYS A 44 6.79 21.70 -14.02
N LEU A 45 6.95 20.50 -14.59
CA LEU A 45 8.26 19.93 -14.90
C LEU A 45 8.87 20.52 -16.19
N GLU A 46 8.06 20.84 -17.20
CA GLU A 46 8.51 21.54 -18.41
C GLU A 46 9.07 22.94 -18.12
N HIS A 47 8.53 23.62 -17.09
CA HIS A 47 8.90 24.99 -16.72
C HIS A 47 9.73 25.07 -15.41
N ALA A 48 10.25 23.93 -14.93
CA ALA A 48 10.93 23.84 -13.63
C ALA A 48 12.33 24.48 -13.61
N ASN A 49 12.39 25.77 -13.24
CA ASN A 49 13.65 26.39 -12.82
C ASN A 49 14.01 25.94 -11.39
N SER A 50 14.80 24.85 -11.32
CA SER A 50 15.52 24.29 -10.15
C SER A 50 14.75 23.98 -8.85
N THR A 51 13.48 24.35 -8.73
CA THR A 51 12.64 24.07 -7.53
C THR A 51 11.37 23.31 -7.95
N THR A 52 11.52 22.04 -8.27
CA THR A 52 10.37 21.16 -8.55
C THR A 52 9.55 20.94 -7.27
N PRO A 53 8.21 21.10 -7.29
CA PRO A 53 7.37 20.72 -6.16
C PRO A 53 7.44 19.20 -5.88
N ASP A 54 7.08 18.77 -4.67
CA ASP A 54 7.06 17.36 -4.24
C ASP A 54 5.90 16.61 -4.91
N LEU A 55 6.09 16.23 -6.19
CA LEU A 55 5.10 15.62 -7.07
C LEU A 55 5.61 14.27 -7.62
N ASP A 56 4.80 13.23 -7.48
CA ASP A 56 5.06 11.92 -8.10
C ASP A 56 4.83 12.02 -9.62
N TRP A 57 5.81 11.62 -10.46
CA TRP A 57 5.61 11.40 -11.90
C TRP A 57 4.88 10.07 -12.13
N GLU A 58 3.62 10.02 -11.72
CA GLU A 58 2.74 8.87 -11.90
C GLU A 58 1.35 9.33 -12.32
N TRP A 59 0.60 8.46 -12.99
CA TRP A 59 -0.85 8.62 -13.09
C TRP A 59 -1.53 7.50 -12.29
N PRO A 60 -2.03 7.80 -11.07
CA PRO A 60 -2.60 6.79 -10.19
C PRO A 60 -4.12 6.75 -10.33
N PHE A 61 -4.69 5.56 -10.33
CA PHE A 61 -6.11 5.37 -10.03
C PHE A 61 -6.31 4.25 -9.00
N PHE A 62 -7.41 4.33 -8.26
CA PHE A 62 -7.71 3.44 -7.15
C PHE A 62 -8.98 2.64 -7.42
N ILE A 63 -8.82 1.32 -7.48
CA ILE A 63 -9.91 0.37 -7.39
C ILE A 63 -10.07 0.00 -5.91
N TRP A 64 -11.30 0.03 -5.41
CA TRP A 64 -11.66 -0.49 -4.10
C TRP A 64 -12.39 -1.81 -4.31
N HIS A 65 -12.08 -2.82 -3.49
CA HIS A 65 -12.75 -4.12 -3.49
C HIS A 65 -13.53 -4.33 -2.19
N CYS A 66 -12.92 -4.00 -1.05
CA CYS A 66 -13.54 -4.07 0.28
C CYS A 66 -13.40 -2.73 1.01
N PRO A 67 -14.41 -2.27 1.80
CA PRO A 67 -15.66 -2.99 2.12
C PRO A 67 -16.76 -2.87 1.06
N LYS A 68 -16.69 -1.90 0.15
CA LYS A 68 -17.60 -1.76 -1.00
C LYS A 68 -16.75 -1.63 -2.26
N SER A 69 -17.02 -2.45 -3.28
CA SER A 69 -16.33 -2.35 -4.56
C SER A 69 -16.79 -1.11 -5.36
N ASN A 70 -15.88 -0.50 -6.10
CA ASN A 70 -16.17 0.55 -7.09
C ASN A 70 -16.06 0.06 -8.54
N ILE A 71 -15.84 -1.24 -8.76
CA ILE A 71 -15.78 -1.88 -10.08
C ILE A 71 -16.43 -3.27 -10.00
N GLU A 72 -17.23 -3.63 -11.00
CA GLU A 72 -17.92 -4.93 -11.05
C GLU A 72 -17.04 -6.01 -11.68
N ASP A 73 -16.23 -5.65 -12.69
CA ASP A 73 -15.50 -6.61 -13.53
C ASP A 73 -14.09 -7.00 -13.03
N PHE A 74 -13.48 -6.22 -12.13
CA PHE A 74 -12.12 -6.51 -11.65
C PHE A 74 -12.12 -7.47 -10.47
N LEU A 75 -12.27 -8.74 -10.87
CA LEU A 75 -12.04 -10.01 -10.19
C LEU A 75 -11.71 -9.99 -8.70
N ASN A 76 -12.32 -10.97 -8.03
CA ASN A 76 -11.83 -11.63 -6.82
C ASN A 76 -10.41 -12.20 -7.02
N LEU A 77 -9.39 -11.34 -7.12
CA LEU A 77 -7.97 -11.65 -7.07
C LEU A 77 -7.56 -12.00 -5.63
N SER A 78 -8.28 -12.98 -5.10
CA SER A 78 -7.90 -13.85 -4.00
C SER A 78 -7.60 -13.12 -2.69
N ASN A 79 -8.67 -12.73 -1.99
CA ASN A 79 -8.63 -12.60 -0.51
C ASN A 79 -7.91 -13.81 0.11
N ASN A 80 -8.10 -15.01 -0.45
CA ASN A 80 -7.41 -16.24 -0.05
C ASN A 80 -5.87 -16.18 -0.17
N PHE A 81 -5.29 -15.48 -1.16
CA PHE A 81 -3.83 -15.34 -1.28
C PHE A 81 -3.28 -14.47 -0.14
N VAL A 82 -3.92 -13.33 0.11
CA VAL A 82 -3.53 -12.41 1.18
C VAL A 82 -3.76 -13.04 2.56
N GLU A 83 -4.88 -13.73 2.77
CA GLU A 83 -5.14 -14.47 4.01
C GLU A 83 -4.14 -15.60 4.23
N LYS A 84 -3.80 -16.38 3.18
CA LYS A 84 -2.79 -17.45 3.28
C LYS A 84 -1.42 -16.89 3.61
N LEU A 85 -1.02 -15.78 2.99
CA LEU A 85 0.22 -15.08 3.28
C LEU A 85 0.24 -14.53 4.72
N SER A 86 -0.87 -13.93 5.18
CA SER A 86 -1.04 -13.45 6.56
C SER A 86 -0.86 -14.57 7.58
N LYS A 87 -1.44 -15.74 7.34
CA LYS A 87 -1.27 -16.94 8.17
C LYS A 87 0.18 -17.43 8.23
N LEU A 88 0.86 -17.51 7.08
CA LEU A 88 2.28 -17.87 7.02
C LEU A 88 3.18 -16.86 7.75
N ILE A 89 2.85 -15.57 7.71
CA ILE A 89 3.57 -14.54 8.48
C ILE A 89 3.33 -14.73 9.98
N CYS A 90 2.11 -15.05 10.42
CA CYS A 90 1.82 -15.36 11.82
C CYS A 90 2.58 -16.61 12.30
N GLU A 91 2.57 -17.69 11.53
CA GLU A 91 3.32 -18.93 11.82
C GLU A 91 4.82 -18.66 11.98
N ASN A 92 5.42 -17.88 11.06
CA ASN A 92 6.83 -17.47 11.13
C ASN A 92 7.17 -16.58 12.34
N LEU A 93 6.19 -15.94 12.96
CA LEU A 93 6.34 -15.12 14.17
C LEU A 93 6.08 -15.89 15.47
N GLY A 94 5.68 -17.16 15.39
CA GLY A 94 5.18 -17.91 16.55
C GLY A 94 3.85 -17.36 17.10
N LEU A 95 3.09 -16.62 16.28
CA LEU A 95 1.80 -16.05 16.64
C LEU A 95 0.66 -16.98 16.20
N ASP A 96 -0.50 -16.82 16.84
CA ASP A 96 -1.73 -17.44 16.36
C ASP A 96 -2.02 -17.06 14.90
N LYS A 97 -2.46 -18.03 14.09
CA LYS A 97 -2.54 -17.91 12.62
C LYS A 97 -3.43 -16.76 12.15
N ASP A 98 -4.45 -16.41 12.92
CA ASP A 98 -5.39 -15.33 12.61
C ASP A 98 -5.09 -14.04 13.40
N HIS A 99 -3.92 -13.91 14.05
CA HIS A 99 -3.53 -12.72 14.81
C HIS A 99 -3.56 -11.44 13.95
N ILE A 100 -2.85 -11.43 12.81
CA ILE A 100 -2.83 -10.27 11.90
C ILE A 100 -4.23 -10.01 11.33
N LYS A 101 -4.97 -11.08 10.98
CA LYS A 101 -6.35 -10.97 10.49
C LYS A 101 -7.24 -10.25 11.52
N ARG A 102 -7.21 -10.68 12.79
CA ARG A 102 -7.96 -10.06 13.89
C ARG A 102 -7.51 -8.62 14.19
N ALA A 103 -6.21 -8.34 14.18
CA ALA A 103 -5.71 -6.98 14.40
C ALA A 103 -6.15 -5.99 13.31
N PHE A 104 -6.49 -6.49 12.12
CA PHE A 104 -6.96 -5.67 10.99
C PHE A 104 -8.50 -5.62 10.89
N LEU A 105 -9.23 -6.35 11.74
CA LEU A 105 -10.69 -6.26 11.83
C LEU A 105 -11.11 -4.94 12.48
N GLY A 106 -12.15 -4.35 11.90
CA GLY A 106 -13.01 -3.33 12.49
C GLY A 106 -14.46 -3.61 12.09
N ARG A 107 -15.37 -2.64 12.21
CA ARG A 107 -16.81 -2.90 12.00
C ARG A 107 -17.16 -3.43 10.61
N ASN A 108 -16.43 -2.99 9.58
CA ASN A 108 -16.69 -3.34 8.18
C ASN A 108 -15.66 -4.34 7.60
N GLY A 109 -14.81 -4.94 8.44
CA GLY A 109 -13.68 -5.77 7.99
C GLY A 109 -12.52 -4.96 7.38
N PRO A 110 -11.42 -5.63 6.99
CA PRO A 110 -10.22 -4.99 6.45
C PRO A 110 -10.49 -4.28 5.12
N SER A 111 -9.78 -3.19 4.88
CA SER A 111 -9.84 -2.45 3.62
C SER A 111 -8.93 -3.11 2.59
N VAL A 112 -9.49 -3.41 1.41
CA VAL A 112 -8.75 -4.00 0.29
C VAL A 112 -8.91 -3.11 -0.93
N GLY A 113 -7.82 -2.45 -1.29
CA GLY A 113 -7.75 -1.58 -2.46
C GLY A 113 -6.63 -2.02 -3.40
N MET A 114 -6.72 -1.61 -4.66
CA MET A 114 -5.70 -1.79 -5.68
C MET A 114 -5.33 -0.40 -6.20
N LYS A 115 -4.09 0.03 -5.92
CA LYS A 115 -3.50 1.19 -6.57
C LYS A 115 -2.92 0.72 -7.91
N VAL A 116 -3.39 1.31 -8.98
CA VAL A 116 -2.83 1.13 -10.32
C VAL A 116 -2.04 2.39 -10.67
N ALA A 117 -0.77 2.24 -11.02
CA ALA A 117 0.12 3.34 -11.40
C ALA A 117 0.95 2.94 -12.64
N LYS A 118 0.87 3.74 -13.70
CA LYS A 118 1.64 3.53 -14.94
C LYS A 118 2.68 4.63 -15.13
N TYR A 119 3.88 4.23 -15.53
CA TYR A 119 5.02 5.09 -15.88
C TYR A 119 5.27 5.01 -17.42
N PRO A 120 5.72 6.08 -18.13
CA PRO A 120 5.84 6.10 -19.61
C PRO A 120 7.17 5.56 -20.25
N GLU A 121 7.06 5.09 -21.52
CA GLU A 121 7.79 4.13 -22.42
C GLU A 121 9.31 3.73 -22.35
N CYS A 122 9.64 2.42 -22.17
CA CYS A 122 10.99 1.75 -22.04
C CYS A 122 11.23 0.56 -23.00
N PRO A 123 12.47 0.24 -23.43
CA PRO A 123 12.74 -0.87 -24.35
C PRO A 123 12.76 -2.33 -23.80
N TYR A 124 12.75 -2.59 -22.48
CA TYR A 124 12.86 -3.98 -21.96
C TYR A 124 12.08 -4.24 -20.65
N THR A 125 10.92 -4.91 -20.71
CA THR A 125 10.29 -5.47 -19.50
C THR A 125 9.43 -6.71 -19.77
N GLU A 126 9.97 -7.91 -19.55
CA GLU A 126 9.16 -9.14 -19.41
C GLU A 126 9.62 -10.03 -18.24
N ARG A 127 9.06 -9.79 -17.04
CA ARG A 127 8.83 -10.82 -16.01
C ARG A 127 7.58 -10.47 -15.21
N LEU A 128 6.51 -11.26 -15.37
CA LEU A 128 5.40 -11.26 -14.40
C LEU A 128 5.90 -11.86 -13.08
N CYS A 129 5.86 -11.09 -11.99
CA CYS A 129 6.07 -11.62 -10.65
C CYS A 129 5.29 -10.81 -9.61
N ILE A 130 4.84 -11.47 -8.55
CA ILE A 130 4.22 -10.79 -7.41
C ILE A 130 5.33 -10.40 -6.43
N CYS A 131 5.48 -9.09 -6.21
CA CYS A 131 6.35 -8.55 -5.18
C CYS A 131 5.54 -8.25 -3.92
N VAL A 132 5.94 -8.84 -2.79
CA VAL A 132 5.34 -8.62 -1.46
C VAL A 132 6.26 -7.75 -0.63
N ASN A 133 5.70 -6.71 -0.01
CA ASN A 133 6.38 -5.87 0.98
C ASN A 133 5.50 -5.66 2.23
N THR A 134 6.11 -5.37 3.38
CA THR A 134 5.39 -5.08 4.63
C THR A 134 5.18 -3.58 4.85
N GLY A 135 3.93 -3.16 5.06
CA GLY A 135 3.58 -1.79 5.46
C GLY A 135 3.77 -1.49 6.95
N ASP A 136 3.57 -0.22 7.34
CA ASP A 136 3.83 0.29 8.69
C ASP A 136 2.98 -0.41 9.78
N GLN A 137 1.73 -0.76 9.49
CA GLN A 137 0.86 -1.45 10.45
C GLN A 137 1.37 -2.87 10.78
N LEU A 138 1.97 -3.55 9.80
CA LEU A 138 2.58 -4.87 10.02
C LEU A 138 3.89 -4.77 10.83
N LYS A 139 4.62 -3.65 10.72
CA LYS A 139 5.77 -3.32 11.60
C LYS A 139 5.34 -3.21 13.06
N VAL A 140 4.17 -2.63 13.33
CA VAL A 140 3.60 -2.48 14.68
C VAL A 140 3.13 -3.82 15.25
N VAL A 141 2.18 -4.51 14.60
CA VAL A 141 1.61 -5.76 15.16
C VAL A 141 2.68 -6.85 15.35
N SER A 142 3.65 -6.96 14.44
CA SER A 142 4.78 -7.89 14.57
C SER A 142 5.84 -7.48 15.61
N SER A 143 5.66 -6.34 16.30
CA SER A 143 6.61 -5.80 17.29
C SER A 143 8.02 -5.62 16.71
N VAL A 144 8.12 -4.90 15.59
CA VAL A 144 9.35 -4.63 14.81
C VAL A 144 9.99 -5.86 14.15
N GLN A 145 9.45 -7.08 14.32
CA GLN A 145 10.03 -8.28 13.70
C GLN A 145 10.01 -8.21 12.17
N TYR A 146 8.99 -7.60 11.56
CA TYR A 146 9.02 -7.19 10.16
C TYR A 146 9.22 -5.67 10.04
N LYS A 147 10.15 -5.23 9.18
CA LYS A 147 10.45 -3.81 8.96
C LYS A 147 9.75 -3.27 7.72
N SER A 148 9.01 -2.18 7.87
CA SER A 148 8.48 -1.38 6.77
C SER A 148 9.56 -0.49 6.15
N ILE A 149 10.01 -0.81 4.94
CA ILE A 149 11.18 -0.19 4.29
C ILE A 149 10.79 0.99 3.40
N LEU A 150 11.69 1.96 3.23
CA LEU A 150 11.56 3.03 2.24
C LEU A 150 11.82 2.46 0.84
N HIS A 151 10.91 2.74 -0.10
CA HIS A 151 11.03 2.34 -1.50
C HIS A 151 10.55 3.50 -2.37
N ARG A 152 11.07 3.59 -3.59
CA ARG A 152 10.69 4.61 -4.58
C ARG A 152 10.55 3.98 -5.96
N ALA A 153 9.59 4.46 -6.73
CA ALA A 153 9.51 4.25 -8.16
C ALA A 153 10.41 5.27 -8.85
N MET A 154 11.22 4.85 -9.83
CA MET A 154 11.96 5.78 -10.68
C MET A 154 11.26 5.86 -12.03
N ALA A 155 11.05 7.06 -12.53
CA ALA A 155 10.82 7.28 -13.95
C ALA A 155 12.16 7.08 -14.68
N GLU A 156 12.15 6.29 -15.73
CA GLU A 156 13.29 6.11 -16.63
C GLU A 156 13.05 6.96 -17.89
N LYS A 157 14.11 7.49 -18.51
CA LYS A 157 13.99 8.42 -19.66
C LYS A 157 13.33 7.75 -20.87
N ASN A 158 13.69 6.49 -21.06
CA ASN A 158 12.99 5.54 -21.90
C ASN A 158 12.53 4.47 -20.88
N GLY A 159 11.40 4.66 -20.20
CA GLY A 159 11.11 4.13 -18.85
C GLY A 159 9.72 3.61 -18.46
N SER A 160 8.96 2.94 -19.33
CA SER A 160 7.64 2.41 -18.96
C SER A 160 7.72 1.20 -18.07
N TRP A 161 6.77 1.19 -17.14
CA TRP A 161 6.37 0.00 -16.42
C TRP A 161 4.99 0.26 -15.81
N LEU A 162 4.27 -0.84 -15.57
CA LEU A 162 2.99 -0.83 -14.91
C LEU A 162 3.14 -1.45 -13.52
N SER A 163 2.71 -0.72 -12.49
CA SER A 163 2.54 -1.23 -11.14
C SER A 163 1.04 -1.43 -10.85
N VAL A 164 0.66 -2.66 -10.55
CA VAL A 164 -0.66 -3.00 -10.00
C VAL A 164 -0.43 -3.49 -8.57
N ALA A 165 -0.58 -2.57 -7.61
CA ALA A 165 -0.29 -2.82 -6.21
C ALA A 165 -1.58 -3.06 -5.43
N MET A 166 -1.78 -4.28 -4.94
CA MET A 166 -2.87 -4.62 -4.02
C MET A 166 -2.45 -4.27 -2.59
N LEU A 167 -3.26 -3.46 -1.91
CA LEU A 167 -3.07 -3.04 -0.52
C LEU A 167 -4.12 -3.72 0.36
N TYR A 168 -3.65 -4.51 1.32
CA TYR A 168 -4.47 -5.06 2.40
C TYR A 168 -4.19 -4.26 3.67
N ASN A 169 -5.13 -3.39 4.02
CA ASN A 169 -5.05 -2.47 5.13
C ASN A 169 -6.01 -2.89 6.26
N PRO A 170 -5.77 -2.45 7.50
CA PRO A 170 -6.78 -2.54 8.54
C PRO A 170 -8.08 -1.81 8.14
N ALA A 171 -9.18 -2.13 8.82
CA ALA A 171 -10.35 -1.26 8.84
C ALA A 171 -9.99 0.11 9.44
N ASP A 172 -10.68 1.18 9.03
CA ASP A 172 -10.45 2.54 9.55
C ASP A 172 -10.59 2.63 11.09
N ASP A 173 -11.50 1.84 11.66
CA ASP A 173 -11.72 1.74 13.10
C ASP A 173 -11.03 0.54 13.78
N ALA A 174 -10.17 -0.19 13.05
CA ALA A 174 -9.33 -1.22 13.65
C ALA A 174 -8.35 -0.59 14.65
N ILE A 175 -8.22 -1.22 15.82
CA ILE A 175 -7.33 -0.78 16.89
C ILE A 175 -5.99 -1.52 16.74
N ILE A 176 -4.97 -0.79 16.32
CA ILE A 176 -3.63 -1.31 16.09
C ILE A 176 -2.80 -1.18 17.36
N SER A 177 -2.20 -2.28 17.78
CA SER A 177 -1.29 -2.38 18.93
C SER A 177 -0.17 -3.40 18.62
N PRO A 178 0.98 -3.32 19.30
CA PRO A 178 2.03 -4.32 19.15
C PRO A 178 1.68 -5.61 19.88
N ALA A 179 2.09 -6.78 19.35
CA ALA A 179 2.01 -8.03 20.08
C ALA A 179 2.79 -8.00 21.42
N THR A 180 3.86 -7.20 21.51
CA THR A 180 4.69 -7.00 22.70
C THR A 180 4.77 -5.51 23.05
N LYS A 181 4.38 -5.14 24.28
CA LYS A 181 4.20 -3.74 24.74
C LYS A 181 5.46 -2.84 24.79
N LEU A 182 6.66 -3.34 24.46
CA LEU A 182 7.92 -2.65 24.79
C LEU A 182 8.33 -1.49 23.86
N LEU A 183 7.75 -1.32 22.67
CA LEU A 183 8.36 -0.49 21.61
C LEU A 183 7.42 0.48 20.86
N TYR A 184 6.13 0.53 21.18
CA TYR A 184 5.13 1.33 20.45
C TYR A 184 4.10 1.96 21.42
N PRO A 185 3.35 3.01 21.00
CA PRO A 185 2.16 3.44 21.73
C PRO A 185 1.21 2.26 21.99
N GLU A 186 0.55 2.24 23.17
CA GLU A 186 -0.19 1.05 23.63
C GLU A 186 -1.23 0.55 22.63
N LYS A 187 -1.95 1.49 21.99
CA LYS A 187 -2.94 1.25 20.92
C LYS A 187 -3.32 2.57 20.24
N TYR A 188 -3.72 2.53 18.96
CA TYR A 188 -4.31 3.66 18.22
C TYR A 188 -5.32 3.14 17.18
N ALA A 189 -6.26 3.96 16.70
CA ALA A 189 -7.15 3.57 15.60
C ALA A 189 -6.47 3.83 14.24
N PHE A 190 -6.65 2.93 13.27
CA PHE A 190 -5.94 3.02 11.99
C PHE A 190 -6.22 4.32 11.21
N ARG A 191 -7.45 4.84 11.23
CA ARG A 191 -7.79 6.14 10.62
C ARG A 191 -6.93 7.29 11.15
N ASP A 192 -6.61 7.30 12.44
CA ASP A 192 -5.87 8.40 13.08
C ASP A 192 -4.42 8.40 12.56
N TYR A 193 -3.87 7.21 12.29
CA TYR A 193 -2.60 7.03 11.58
C TYR A 193 -2.71 7.42 10.09
N PHE A 194 -3.78 7.01 9.41
CA PHE A 194 -3.96 7.23 7.97
C PHE A 194 -4.11 8.73 7.62
N HIS A 195 -4.80 9.48 8.47
CA HIS A 195 -4.98 10.94 8.32
C HIS A 195 -3.76 11.77 8.77
N ALA A 196 -2.71 11.16 9.32
CA ALA A 196 -1.48 11.88 9.64
C ALA A 196 -0.74 12.30 8.36
N THR A 197 -0.88 13.58 8.00
CA THR A 197 -0.41 14.22 6.76
C THR A 197 1.12 14.26 6.65
N ALA A 198 1.71 13.10 6.34
CA ALA A 198 3.15 12.89 6.43
C ALA A 198 3.67 11.74 5.53
N LYS A 199 3.04 11.46 4.36
CA LYS A 199 3.39 10.34 3.45
C LYS A 199 4.91 10.27 3.16
N PHE A 200 5.50 11.40 2.78
CA PHE A 200 6.91 11.53 2.40
C PHE A 200 7.83 12.01 3.52
N GLN A 201 7.28 12.35 4.69
CA GLN A 201 8.09 12.69 5.88
C GLN A 201 8.64 11.41 6.54
N GLY A 202 9.59 11.57 7.47
CA GLY A 202 10.21 10.46 8.19
C GLY A 202 9.18 9.57 8.91
N LYS A 203 9.25 8.25 8.70
CA LYS A 203 8.26 7.29 9.21
C LYS A 203 8.09 7.34 10.74
N GLU A 204 9.18 7.52 11.47
CA GLU A 204 9.19 7.68 12.93
C GLU A 204 8.42 8.93 13.39
N LEU A 205 8.34 10.01 12.59
CA LEU A 205 7.51 11.18 12.91
C LEU A 205 6.02 10.84 12.93
N ARG A 206 5.56 9.93 12.06
CA ARG A 206 4.15 9.46 12.07
C ARG A 206 3.82 8.70 13.35
N LEU A 207 4.72 7.82 13.78
CA LEU A 207 4.57 7.02 15.00
C LEU A 207 4.67 7.89 16.27
N GLU A 208 5.56 8.86 16.30
CA GLU A 208 5.69 9.82 17.40
C GLU A 208 4.48 10.78 17.47
N SER A 209 3.92 11.19 16.32
CA SER A 209 2.65 11.92 16.29
C SER A 209 1.50 11.11 16.89
N MET A 210 1.40 9.81 16.60
CA MET A 210 0.41 8.93 17.27
C MET A 210 0.64 8.86 18.78
N ARG A 211 1.90 8.76 19.22
CA ARG A 211 2.24 8.75 20.65
C ARG A 211 1.80 10.03 21.36
N LYS A 212 2.01 11.20 20.74
CA LYS A 212 1.60 12.50 21.29
C LYS A 212 0.08 12.68 21.33
N LEU A 213 -0.63 12.28 20.26
CA LEU A 213 -2.09 12.29 20.24
C LEU A 213 -2.68 11.43 21.37
N MET A 214 -2.14 10.23 21.58
CA MET A 214 -2.58 9.34 22.66
C MET A 214 -2.17 9.84 24.06
N GLY A 215 -1.02 10.50 24.19
CA GLY A 215 -0.53 11.05 25.46
C GLY A 215 -1.35 12.24 25.98
N ASN A 216 -1.87 13.08 25.08
CA ASN A 216 -2.69 14.24 25.43
C ASN A 216 -4.14 13.86 25.80
N GLY A 217 -4.56 12.61 25.59
CA GLY A 217 -5.92 12.14 25.89
C GLY A 217 -6.17 11.73 27.35
N CYS A 218 -5.22 11.96 28.26
CA CYS A 218 -5.26 11.44 29.63
C CYS A 218 -5.00 12.52 30.70
N SER A 219 -5.45 13.76 30.47
CA SER A 219 -5.30 14.87 31.41
C SER A 219 -6.52 15.79 31.48
N GLU A 220 -7.73 15.22 31.62
CA GLU A 220 -8.93 15.96 32.05
C GLU A 220 -10.02 14.99 32.57
N ALA A 221 -9.78 14.45 33.77
CA ALA A 221 -10.77 13.73 34.58
C ALA A 221 -10.30 13.63 36.05
N THR A 222 -10.55 14.69 36.82
CA THR A 222 -10.47 14.74 38.30
C THR A 222 -11.70 15.45 38.82
#